data_AF-A0A7X3KZY4-F1
#
_entry.id   AF-A0A7X3KZY4-F1
#
_cell.length_a   1.000
_cell.length_b   1.000
_cell.length_c   1.000
_cell.angle_alpha   90.00
_cell.angle_beta   90.00
_cell.angle_gamma   90.00
#
_symmetry.space_group_name_H-M   'P 1'
#
loop_
_entity.id
_entity.type
_entity.pdbx_description
1 polymer ?
#
loop_
_entity_poly.entity_id
_entity_poly.type
_entity_poly.pdbx_seq_one_letter_code
_entity_poly.pdbx_strand_id
1 'polypeptide(L)'
;MQIHNFDPQTGQYTTSTFAEPDPLNESRWLQPAFSTHLSLPERERHTWPYFVGGAWELRPDFRGMLLYRQADGSAAEILTPGVTPDQAGLTSKPRPSDIHRFERGAWVIDQEAARKQKHDAALADFEKRMALAKSRTAGKADAVAAGILDAVEMAVFRAWAAYQVALVAVLEDGSFPDSPAWPEVPDETALALKINSSESIEAASVALNRSPNDPRKGSRT
;
A
#
# COMPACT_ATOMS: atom_id res chain seq x y z
N MET A 1 -51.72 -11.30 -29.00
CA MET A 1 -50.38 -11.69 -29.50
C MET A 1 -49.32 -10.97 -28.67
N GLN A 2 -48.23 -11.61 -28.24
CA GLN A 2 -47.13 -10.90 -27.56
C GLN A 2 -46.25 -10.20 -28.60
N ILE A 3 -45.85 -8.97 -28.31
CA ILE A 3 -44.92 -8.18 -29.13
C ILE A 3 -43.78 -7.66 -28.27
N HIS A 4 -42.65 -7.44 -28.93
CA HIS A 4 -41.41 -6.98 -28.32
C HIS A 4 -41.00 -5.68 -29.01
N ASN A 5 -40.87 -4.62 -28.23
CA ASN A 5 -40.49 -3.29 -28.70
C ASN A 5 -38.97 -3.16 -28.67
N PHE A 6 -38.45 -2.40 -29.63
CA PHE A 6 -37.04 -2.10 -29.71
C PHE A 6 -36.83 -0.62 -30.04
N ASP A 7 -35.68 -0.10 -29.63
CA ASP A 7 -35.26 1.25 -29.94
C ASP A 7 -35.01 1.41 -31.45
N PRO A 8 -35.58 2.43 -32.12
CA PRO A 8 -35.52 2.57 -33.58
C PRO A 8 -34.12 2.89 -34.11
N GLN A 9 -33.23 3.47 -33.29
CA GLN A 9 -31.90 3.87 -33.72
C GLN A 9 -30.88 2.75 -33.52
N THR A 10 -30.99 2.04 -32.40
CA THR A 10 -30.00 1.07 -31.95
C THR A 10 -30.46 -0.37 -32.10
N GLY A 11 -31.77 -0.62 -32.24
CA GLY A 11 -32.37 -1.94 -32.23
C GLY A 11 -32.46 -2.57 -30.84
N GLN A 12 -32.07 -1.89 -29.77
CA GLN A 12 -32.07 -2.47 -28.42
C GLN A 12 -33.48 -2.87 -27.99
N TYR A 13 -33.65 -4.10 -27.49
CA TYR A 13 -34.89 -4.48 -26.84
C TYR A 13 -35.19 -3.54 -25.67
N THR A 14 -36.44 -3.06 -25.58
CA THR A 14 -36.89 -2.14 -24.52
C THR A 14 -37.89 -2.82 -23.60
N THR A 15 -39.02 -3.30 -24.14
CA THR A 15 -40.11 -3.88 -23.36
C THR A 15 -40.96 -4.84 -24.16
N SER A 16 -41.65 -5.75 -23.47
CA SER A 16 -42.63 -6.66 -24.04
C SER A 16 -44.02 -6.25 -23.62
N THR A 17 -44.95 -6.23 -24.57
CA THR A 17 -46.36 -5.91 -24.34
C THR A 17 -47.25 -6.88 -25.11
N PHE A 18 -48.54 -6.85 -24.84
CA PHE A 18 -49.51 -7.54 -25.68
C PHE A 18 -50.00 -6.57 -26.76
N ALA A 19 -50.03 -7.05 -28.00
CA ALA A 19 -50.68 -6.34 -29.10
C ALA A 19 -52.17 -6.17 -28.81
N GLU A 20 -52.71 -5.01 -29.19
CA GLU A 20 -54.14 -4.75 -29.13
C GLU A 20 -54.84 -5.39 -30.34
N PRO A 21 -56.09 -5.89 -30.18
CA PRO A 21 -56.89 -6.31 -31.31
C PRO A 21 -57.20 -5.11 -32.21
N ASP A 22 -57.28 -5.33 -33.51
CA ASP A 22 -57.68 -4.29 -34.44
C ASP A 22 -59.17 -3.97 -34.26
N PRO A 23 -59.54 -2.71 -33.93
CA PRO A 23 -60.94 -2.32 -33.69
C PRO A 23 -61.82 -2.47 -34.94
N LEU A 24 -61.24 -2.56 -36.14
CA LEU A 24 -61.97 -2.76 -37.39
C LEU A 24 -62.00 -4.23 -37.83
N ASN A 25 -61.22 -5.11 -37.19
CA ASN A 25 -61.15 -6.53 -37.49
C ASN A 25 -60.64 -7.34 -36.29
N GLU A 26 -61.57 -7.93 -35.52
CA GLU A 26 -61.25 -8.69 -34.30
C GLU A 26 -60.35 -9.93 -34.52
N SER A 27 -60.17 -10.37 -35.77
CA SER A 27 -59.25 -11.47 -36.13
C SER A 27 -57.81 -11.00 -36.41
N ARG A 28 -57.55 -9.69 -36.38
CA ARG A 28 -56.23 -9.08 -36.64
C ARG A 28 -55.69 -8.39 -35.38
N TRP A 29 -54.37 -8.36 -35.26
CA TRP A 29 -53.66 -7.67 -34.18
C TRP A 29 -52.91 -6.46 -34.75
N LEU A 30 -52.89 -5.36 -33.98
CA LEU A 30 -52.08 -4.19 -34.31
C LEU A 30 -50.62 -4.44 -33.92
N GLN A 31 -49.70 -4.29 -34.89
CA GLN A 31 -48.26 -4.32 -34.64
C GLN A 31 -47.71 -2.89 -34.80
N PRO A 32 -47.40 -2.19 -33.70
CA PRO A 32 -46.80 -0.85 -33.76
C PRO A 32 -45.46 -0.84 -34.52
N ALA A 33 -45.08 0.34 -35.01
CA ALA A 33 -43.73 0.54 -35.53
C ALA A 33 -42.67 0.19 -34.46
N PHE A 34 -41.52 -0.31 -34.90
CA PHE A 34 -40.40 -0.72 -34.03
C PHE A 34 -40.79 -1.78 -32.98
N SER A 35 -41.70 -2.67 -33.39
CA SER A 35 -42.06 -3.85 -32.64
C SER A 35 -42.02 -5.09 -33.53
N THR A 36 -41.83 -6.25 -32.93
CA THR A 36 -41.88 -7.55 -33.60
C THR A 36 -42.61 -8.58 -32.75
N HIS A 37 -43.30 -9.51 -33.39
CA HIS A 37 -43.89 -10.68 -32.74
C HIS A 37 -42.91 -11.87 -32.68
N LEU A 38 -41.71 -11.73 -33.26
CA LEU A 38 -40.66 -12.74 -33.18
C LEU A 38 -40.22 -12.91 -31.72
N SER A 39 -40.27 -14.15 -31.24
CA SER A 39 -39.90 -14.48 -29.87
C SER A 39 -38.47 -14.07 -29.55
N LEU A 40 -38.27 -13.51 -28.35
CA LEU A 40 -36.93 -13.23 -27.85
C LEU A 40 -36.11 -14.52 -27.73
N PRO A 41 -34.81 -14.48 -28.06
CA PRO A 41 -33.91 -15.58 -27.78
C PRO A 41 -33.76 -15.79 -26.27
N GLU A 42 -33.39 -17.00 -25.86
CA GLU A 42 -32.99 -17.27 -24.48
C GLU A 42 -31.77 -16.41 -24.13
N ARG A 43 -31.87 -15.64 -23.05
CA ARG A 43 -30.83 -14.68 -22.68
C ARG A 43 -29.77 -15.34 -21.82
N GLU A 44 -28.56 -15.40 -22.33
CA GLU A 44 -27.38 -15.80 -21.55
C GLU A 44 -26.95 -14.68 -20.59
N ARG A 45 -26.15 -15.03 -19.58
CA ARG A 45 -25.54 -14.04 -18.69
C ARG A 45 -24.73 -13.01 -19.47
N HIS A 46 -24.82 -11.76 -19.06
CA HIS A 46 -24.14 -10.62 -19.67
C HIS A 46 -24.48 -10.44 -21.16
N THR A 47 -25.73 -10.69 -21.53
CA THR A 47 -26.23 -10.42 -22.89
C THR A 47 -27.52 -9.61 -22.89
N TRP A 48 -27.69 -8.81 -23.94
CA TRP A 48 -28.90 -8.05 -24.23
C TRP A 48 -29.36 -8.25 -25.68
N PRO A 49 -30.68 -8.39 -25.94
CA PRO A 49 -31.19 -8.55 -27.31
C PRO A 49 -31.19 -7.24 -28.11
N TYR A 50 -30.81 -7.35 -29.38
CA TYR A 50 -30.87 -6.30 -30.39
C TYR A 50 -31.61 -6.80 -31.63
N PHE A 51 -32.53 -6.01 -32.17
CA PHE A 51 -33.24 -6.32 -33.40
C PHE A 51 -32.50 -5.72 -34.59
N VAL A 52 -31.83 -6.56 -35.36
CA VAL A 52 -30.96 -6.16 -36.49
C VAL A 52 -31.28 -7.01 -37.70
N GLY A 53 -31.50 -6.37 -38.86
CA GLY A 53 -31.75 -7.08 -40.11
C GLY A 53 -33.01 -7.97 -40.10
N GLY A 54 -33.99 -7.67 -39.24
CA GLY A 54 -35.23 -8.45 -39.11
C GLY A 54 -35.16 -9.64 -38.16
N ALA A 55 -34.07 -9.81 -37.40
CA ALA A 55 -33.91 -10.88 -36.42
C ALA A 55 -33.33 -10.36 -35.09
N TRP A 56 -33.51 -11.14 -34.03
CA TRP A 56 -32.88 -10.89 -32.73
C TRP A 56 -31.43 -11.40 -32.71
N GLU A 57 -30.52 -10.57 -32.24
CA GLU A 57 -29.11 -10.86 -32.00
C GLU A 57 -28.79 -10.54 -30.54
N LEU A 58 -28.12 -11.46 -29.83
CA LEU A 58 -27.63 -11.19 -28.47
C LEU A 58 -26.26 -10.52 -28.56
N ARG A 59 -26.11 -9.41 -27.84
CA ARG A 59 -24.84 -8.68 -27.70
C ARG A 59 -24.39 -8.61 -26.25
N PRO A 60 -23.09 -8.40 -25.99
CA PRO A 60 -22.56 -8.20 -24.64
C PRO A 60 -23.34 -7.14 -23.85
N ASP A 61 -23.65 -7.38 -22.58
CA ASP A 61 -24.25 -6.39 -21.68
C ASP A 61 -23.71 -6.59 -20.27
N PHE A 62 -22.79 -5.70 -19.89
CA PHE A 62 -22.10 -5.72 -18.60
C PHE A 62 -22.53 -4.55 -17.70
N ARG A 63 -23.70 -3.95 -17.99
CA ARG A 63 -24.22 -2.85 -17.19
C ARG A 63 -24.53 -3.28 -15.76
N GLY A 64 -24.33 -2.35 -14.81
CA GLY A 64 -24.59 -2.58 -13.39
C GLY A 64 -23.62 -3.56 -12.72
N MET A 65 -22.54 -3.96 -13.40
CA MET A 65 -21.47 -4.75 -12.79
C MET A 65 -20.37 -3.81 -12.28
N LEU A 66 -19.93 -4.05 -11.05
CA LEU A 66 -18.70 -3.47 -10.54
C LEU A 66 -17.50 -4.06 -11.29
N LEU A 67 -16.82 -3.20 -12.04
CA LEU A 67 -15.59 -3.51 -12.75
C LEU A 67 -14.47 -2.59 -12.25
N TYR A 68 -13.25 -2.86 -12.69
CA TYR A 68 -12.07 -2.11 -12.32
C TYR A 68 -11.31 -1.68 -13.56
N ARG A 69 -10.81 -0.45 -13.59
CA ARG A 69 -9.97 0.02 -14.69
C ARG A 69 -8.68 -0.77 -14.71
N GLN A 70 -8.30 -1.24 -15.89
CA GLN A 70 -7.02 -1.93 -16.11
C GLN A 70 -5.82 -1.01 -15.86
N ALA A 71 -6.01 0.31 -15.99
CA ALA A 71 -4.96 1.32 -15.80
C ALA A 71 -4.49 1.46 -14.34
N ASP A 72 -5.42 1.51 -13.38
CA ASP A 72 -5.12 1.86 -11.99
C ASP A 72 -5.86 1.02 -10.93
N GLY A 73 -6.82 0.19 -11.34
CA GLY A 73 -7.65 -0.61 -10.45
C GLY A 73 -8.83 0.14 -9.84
N SER A 74 -9.10 1.38 -10.24
CA SER A 74 -10.25 2.15 -9.75
C SER A 74 -11.58 1.53 -10.20
N ALA A 75 -12.59 1.60 -9.34
CA ALA A 75 -13.93 1.11 -9.64
C ALA A 75 -14.55 1.87 -10.83
N ALA A 76 -15.19 1.13 -11.73
CA ALA A 76 -15.88 1.65 -12.89
C ALA A 76 -17.03 0.72 -13.29
N GLU A 77 -17.96 1.24 -14.07
CA GLU A 77 -19.10 0.49 -14.58
C GLU A 77 -19.27 0.77 -16.08
N ILE A 78 -19.82 -0.20 -16.80
CA ILE A 78 -20.28 -0.01 -18.18
C ILE A 78 -21.71 0.52 -18.12
N LEU A 79 -21.99 1.62 -18.83
CA LEU A 79 -23.34 2.20 -18.88
C LEU A 79 -24.06 1.92 -20.21
N THR A 80 -23.34 1.39 -21.19
CA THR A 80 -23.85 1.16 -22.55
C THR A 80 -23.80 -0.34 -22.87
N PRO A 81 -24.92 -0.96 -23.28
CA PRO A 81 -24.89 -2.34 -23.75
C PRO A 81 -24.15 -2.43 -25.09
N GLY A 82 -23.68 -3.61 -25.43
CA GLY A 82 -22.86 -3.90 -26.60
C GLY A 82 -21.35 -3.68 -26.39
N VAL A 83 -20.93 -3.22 -25.20
CA VAL A 83 -19.51 -3.01 -24.86
C VAL A 83 -19.06 -4.08 -23.87
N THR A 84 -17.94 -4.73 -24.17
CA THR A 84 -17.29 -5.67 -23.23
C THR A 84 -16.37 -4.94 -22.25
N PRO A 85 -16.06 -5.52 -21.07
CA PRO A 85 -15.09 -4.96 -20.14
C PRO A 85 -13.75 -4.64 -20.81
N ASP A 86 -13.24 -5.55 -21.65
CA ASP A 86 -11.95 -5.38 -22.31
C ASP A 86 -11.93 -4.18 -23.27
N GLN A 87 -12.98 -4.01 -24.09
CA GLN A 87 -13.15 -2.85 -24.96
C GLN A 87 -13.23 -1.53 -24.19
N ALA A 88 -13.76 -1.56 -22.96
CA ALA A 88 -13.83 -0.41 -22.08
C ALA A 88 -12.53 -0.18 -21.25
N GLY A 89 -11.49 -1.02 -21.42
CA GLY A 89 -10.29 -0.98 -20.61
C GLY A 89 -10.55 -1.36 -19.14
N LEU A 90 -11.50 -2.26 -18.92
CA LEU A 90 -11.97 -2.72 -17.61
C LEU A 90 -11.74 -4.22 -17.41
N THR A 91 -11.75 -4.65 -16.15
CA THR A 91 -11.67 -6.05 -15.74
C THR A 91 -12.60 -6.30 -14.54
N SER A 92 -13.11 -7.51 -14.40
CA SER A 92 -13.84 -7.91 -13.18
C SER A 92 -12.91 -8.24 -12.01
N LYS A 93 -11.60 -8.32 -12.25
CA LYS A 93 -10.60 -8.67 -11.24
C LYS A 93 -10.14 -7.40 -10.50
N PRO A 94 -10.31 -7.29 -9.18
CA PRO A 94 -9.80 -6.15 -8.42
C PRO A 94 -8.26 -6.13 -8.46
N ARG A 95 -7.69 -4.93 -8.45
CA ARG A 95 -6.23 -4.75 -8.37
C ARG A 95 -5.74 -5.17 -6.98
N PRO A 96 -4.78 -6.12 -6.87
CA PRO A 96 -4.34 -6.61 -5.56
C PRO A 96 -3.59 -5.55 -4.73
N SER A 97 -2.76 -4.72 -5.36
CA SER A 97 -2.02 -3.63 -4.71
C SER A 97 -1.40 -2.65 -5.73
N ASP A 98 -0.83 -1.56 -5.23
CA ASP A 98 -0.20 -0.51 -6.05
C ASP A 98 1.04 -0.95 -6.81
N ILE A 99 1.63 -2.10 -6.45
CA ILE A 99 2.74 -2.69 -7.19
C ILE A 99 2.26 -3.62 -8.31
N HIS A 100 0.96 -3.74 -8.56
CA HIS A 100 0.44 -4.52 -9.67
C HIS A 100 0.08 -3.64 -10.85
N ARG A 101 0.36 -4.10 -12.06
CA ARG A 101 -0.15 -3.53 -13.32
C ARG A 101 -0.96 -4.57 -14.07
N PHE A 102 -1.92 -4.15 -14.88
CA PHE A 102 -2.72 -5.08 -15.68
C PHE A 102 -1.98 -5.40 -16.98
N GLU A 103 -1.77 -6.69 -17.25
CA GLU A 103 -1.10 -7.15 -18.46
C GLU A 103 -1.71 -8.49 -18.90
N ARG A 104 -2.08 -8.61 -20.18
CA ARG A 104 -2.63 -9.84 -20.78
C ARG A 104 -3.77 -10.49 -19.96
N GLY A 105 -4.72 -9.69 -19.49
CA GLY A 105 -5.92 -10.20 -18.79
C GLY A 105 -5.71 -10.55 -17.31
N ALA A 106 -4.56 -10.22 -16.72
CA ALA A 106 -4.25 -10.46 -15.32
C ALA A 106 -3.47 -9.30 -14.70
N TRP A 107 -3.59 -9.17 -13.37
CA TRP A 107 -2.71 -8.31 -12.59
C TRP A 107 -1.37 -9.02 -12.39
N VAL A 108 -0.29 -8.38 -12.81
CA VAL A 108 1.09 -8.86 -12.63
C VAL A 108 1.87 -7.87 -11.79
N ILE A 109 2.86 -8.37 -11.04
CA ILE A 109 3.73 -7.49 -10.25
C ILE A 109 4.58 -6.64 -11.18
N ASP A 110 4.49 -5.34 -11.01
CA ASP A 110 5.39 -4.36 -11.56
C ASP A 110 6.67 -4.31 -10.70
N GLN A 111 7.75 -4.87 -11.26
CA GLN A 111 9.05 -4.93 -10.60
C GLN A 111 9.65 -3.54 -10.34
N GLU A 112 9.34 -2.53 -11.15
CA GLU A 112 9.81 -1.17 -10.90
C GLU A 112 9.05 -0.55 -9.73
N ALA A 113 7.72 -0.70 -9.72
CA ALA A 113 6.89 -0.24 -8.61
C ALA A 113 7.25 -0.97 -7.30
N ALA A 114 7.51 -2.27 -7.35
CA ALA A 114 7.93 -3.05 -6.19
C ALA A 114 9.30 -2.60 -5.66
N ARG A 115 10.30 -2.39 -6.54
CA ARG A 115 11.61 -1.85 -6.14
C ARG A 115 11.48 -0.47 -5.52
N LYS A 116 10.69 0.41 -6.14
CA LYS A 116 10.42 1.76 -5.61
C LYS A 116 9.75 1.71 -4.25
N GLN A 117 8.69 0.90 -4.09
CA GLN A 117 7.99 0.76 -2.82
C GLN A 117 8.93 0.25 -1.71
N LYS A 118 9.79 -0.73 -2.03
CA LYS A 118 10.79 -1.26 -1.09
C LYS A 118 11.80 -0.18 -0.69
N HIS A 119 12.30 0.57 -1.67
CA HIS A 119 13.20 1.69 -1.45
C HIS A 119 12.57 2.77 -0.57
N ASP A 120 11.36 3.22 -0.90
CA ASP A 120 10.63 4.25 -0.16
C ASP A 120 10.34 3.80 1.28
N ALA A 121 10.00 2.52 1.48
CA ALA A 121 9.81 1.95 2.83
C ALA A 121 11.11 1.94 3.64
N ALA A 122 12.23 1.53 3.04
CA ALA A 122 13.53 1.52 3.72
C ALA A 122 13.99 2.94 4.08
N LEU A 123 13.76 3.92 3.20
CA LEU A 123 14.04 5.34 3.47
C LEU A 123 13.13 5.90 4.58
N ALA A 124 11.85 5.55 4.59
CA ALA A 124 10.94 5.94 5.67
C ALA A 124 11.40 5.39 7.04
N ASP A 125 11.96 4.18 7.08
CA ASP A 125 12.51 3.61 8.31
C ASP A 125 13.83 4.27 8.74
N PHE A 126 14.69 4.64 7.78
CA PHE A 126 15.84 5.48 8.04
C PHE A 126 15.43 6.82 8.69
N GLU A 127 14.47 7.52 8.09
CA GLU A 127 14.02 8.83 8.58
C GLU A 127 13.43 8.75 9.99
N LYS A 128 12.64 7.71 10.29
CA LYS A 128 12.15 7.46 11.66
C LYS A 128 13.29 7.27 12.66
N ARG A 129 14.30 6.46 12.32
CA ARG A 129 15.46 6.19 13.19
C ARG A 129 16.33 7.44 13.38
N MET A 130 16.52 8.20 12.31
CA MET A 130 17.28 9.45 12.32
C MET A 130 16.57 10.52 13.15
N ALA A 131 15.24 10.65 13.01
CA ALA A 131 14.44 11.57 13.81
C ALA A 131 14.51 11.24 15.32
N LEU A 132 14.39 9.95 15.67
CA LEU A 132 14.59 9.49 17.05
C LEU A 132 15.98 9.89 17.56
N ALA A 133 17.04 9.57 16.83
CA ALA A 133 18.40 9.87 17.26
C ALA A 133 18.64 11.37 17.43
N LYS A 134 18.19 12.20 16.49
CA LYS A 134 18.28 13.66 16.55
C LYS A 134 17.56 14.22 17.78
N SER A 135 16.37 13.70 18.12
CA SER A 135 15.63 14.13 19.31
C SER A 135 16.39 13.89 20.63
N ARG A 136 17.25 12.85 20.68
CA ARG A 136 18.03 12.49 21.87
C ARG A 136 19.28 13.35 22.05
N THR A 137 19.81 13.88 20.96
CA THR A 137 20.96 14.79 20.93
C THR A 137 20.59 16.27 20.85
N ALA A 138 19.31 16.59 20.64
CA ALA A 138 18.82 17.96 20.47
C ALA A 138 19.21 18.84 21.66
N GLY A 139 19.78 20.02 21.37
CA GLY A 139 20.17 21.00 22.39
C GLY A 139 21.37 20.63 23.27
N LYS A 140 21.94 19.42 23.14
CA LYS A 140 23.09 18.99 23.95
C LYS A 140 24.45 19.38 23.37
N ALA A 141 24.51 19.84 22.13
CA ALA A 141 25.76 20.19 21.44
C ALA A 141 26.54 21.30 22.16
N ASP A 142 25.86 22.35 22.62
CA ASP A 142 26.51 23.45 23.36
C ASP A 142 26.97 23.00 24.75
N ALA A 143 26.19 22.15 25.42
CA ALA A 143 26.56 21.58 26.71
C ALA A 143 27.78 20.65 26.61
N VAL A 144 27.90 19.90 25.51
CA VAL A 144 29.10 19.12 25.16
C VAL A 144 30.29 20.04 24.92
N ALA A 145 30.12 21.10 24.12
CA ALA A 145 31.20 22.04 23.80
C ALA A 145 31.69 22.80 25.04
N ALA A 146 30.79 23.14 25.95
CA ALA A 146 31.09 23.78 27.23
C ALA A 146 31.67 22.80 28.28
N GLY A 147 31.62 21.49 28.04
CA GLY A 147 32.11 20.47 28.96
C GLY A 147 31.31 20.37 30.26
N ILE A 148 30.01 20.69 30.23
CA ILE A 148 29.14 20.76 31.42
C ILE A 148 28.39 19.46 31.67
N LEU A 149 28.28 18.59 30.66
CA LEU A 149 27.65 17.27 30.81
C LEU A 149 28.46 16.35 31.73
N ASP A 150 27.76 15.57 32.54
CA ASP A 150 28.40 14.52 33.33
C ASP A 150 28.90 13.35 32.45
N ALA A 151 29.61 12.39 33.06
CA ALA A 151 30.19 11.25 32.35
C ALA A 151 29.14 10.37 31.65
N VAL A 152 27.96 10.18 32.27
CA VAL A 152 26.86 9.38 31.73
C VAL A 152 26.19 10.11 30.58
N GLU A 153 25.87 11.39 30.75
CA GLU A 153 25.26 12.25 29.73
C GLU A 153 26.14 12.38 28.49
N MET A 154 27.45 12.54 28.67
CA MET A 154 28.43 12.55 27.59
C MET A 154 28.49 11.21 26.87
N ALA A 155 28.48 10.08 27.60
CA ALA A 155 28.47 8.75 27.01
C ALA A 155 27.20 8.48 26.19
N VAL A 156 26.03 8.87 26.71
CA VAL A 156 24.75 8.79 26.01
C VAL A 156 24.75 9.66 24.75
N PHE A 157 25.22 10.90 24.85
CA PHE A 157 25.33 11.79 23.68
C PHE A 157 26.21 11.18 22.59
N ARG A 158 27.38 10.66 22.95
CA ARG A 158 28.31 10.01 21.99
C ARG A 158 27.71 8.76 21.37
N ALA A 159 26.99 7.94 22.13
CA ALA A 159 26.35 6.74 21.61
C ALA A 159 25.27 7.09 20.57
N TRP A 160 24.43 8.09 20.83
CA TRP A 160 23.43 8.56 19.87
C TRP A 160 24.05 9.25 18.65
N ALA A 161 25.15 9.98 18.82
CA ALA A 161 25.89 10.57 17.69
C ALA A 161 26.52 9.47 16.80
N ALA A 162 27.14 8.44 17.40
CA ALA A 162 27.68 7.30 16.68
C ALA A 162 26.57 6.52 15.94
N TYR A 163 25.41 6.36 16.55
CA TYR A 163 24.24 5.75 15.92
C TYR A 163 23.78 6.53 14.68
N GLN A 164 23.75 7.87 14.72
CA GLN A 164 23.42 8.69 13.54
C GLN A 164 24.40 8.45 12.38
N VAL A 165 25.71 8.42 12.65
CA VAL A 165 26.73 8.13 11.65
C VAL A 165 26.56 6.72 11.07
N ALA A 166 26.32 5.73 11.94
CA ALA A 166 26.08 4.35 11.53
C ALA A 166 24.82 4.21 10.65
N LEU A 167 23.74 4.95 10.93
CA LEU A 167 22.55 4.97 10.08
C LEU A 167 22.85 5.49 8.66
N VAL A 168 23.66 6.53 8.54
CA VAL A 168 24.06 7.08 7.23
C VAL A 168 24.90 6.07 6.46
N ALA A 169 25.82 5.39 7.14
CA ALA A 169 26.65 4.34 6.52
C ALA A 169 25.81 3.19 5.93
N VAL A 170 24.64 2.87 6.51
CA VAL A 170 23.74 1.85 5.95
C VAL A 170 23.14 2.28 4.60
N LEU A 171 22.91 3.58 4.37
CA LEU A 171 22.41 4.06 3.06
C LEU A 171 23.46 4.00 1.95
N GLU A 172 24.74 4.11 2.33
CA GLU A 172 25.87 4.03 1.41
C GLU A 172 26.28 2.57 1.11
N ASP A 173 25.75 1.61 1.89
CA ASP A 173 26.01 0.19 1.71
C ASP A 173 25.24 -0.39 0.52
N GLY A 174 25.87 -1.30 -0.21
CA GLY A 174 25.28 -1.94 -1.40
C GLY A 174 24.10 -2.86 -1.11
N SER A 175 23.82 -3.20 0.16
CA SER A 175 22.64 -3.97 0.56
C SER A 175 21.37 -3.13 0.66
N PHE A 176 21.46 -1.79 0.66
CA PHE A 176 20.29 -0.92 0.63
C PHE A 176 19.67 -0.85 -0.77
N PRO A 177 18.35 -0.89 -0.91
CA PRO A 177 17.31 -1.01 0.12
C PRO A 177 16.89 -2.46 0.43
N ASP A 178 17.63 -3.44 -0.09
CA ASP A 178 17.18 -4.82 -0.11
C ASP A 178 17.21 -5.54 1.24
N SER A 179 18.26 -5.31 2.03
CA SER A 179 18.48 -5.90 3.34
C SER A 179 19.35 -4.99 4.23
N PRO A 180 18.84 -3.80 4.62
CA PRO A 180 19.60 -2.85 5.41
C PRO A 180 19.97 -3.42 6.80
N ALA A 181 21.26 -3.47 7.10
CA ALA A 181 21.79 -3.87 8.39
C ALA A 181 21.73 -2.71 9.39
N TRP A 182 20.53 -2.39 9.89
CA TRP A 182 20.36 -1.28 10.83
C TRP A 182 21.15 -1.49 12.14
N PRO A 183 21.89 -0.47 12.63
CA PRO A 183 22.53 -0.53 13.93
C PRO A 183 21.48 -0.70 15.05
N GLU A 184 21.93 -1.28 16.16
CA GLU A 184 21.13 -1.38 17.38
C GLU A 184 20.92 0.01 18.00
N VAL A 185 19.72 0.25 18.53
CA VAL A 185 19.40 1.51 19.19
C VAL A 185 20.19 1.61 20.49
N PRO A 186 20.86 2.74 20.78
CA PRO A 186 21.61 2.91 22.03
C PRO A 186 20.75 2.69 23.28
N ASP A 187 21.23 1.86 24.20
CA ASP A 187 20.61 1.64 25.51
C ASP A 187 21.23 2.57 26.56
N GLU A 188 20.51 3.66 26.87
CA GLU A 188 20.92 4.67 27.84
C GLU A 188 21.08 4.09 29.26
N THR A 189 20.26 3.09 29.62
CA THR A 189 20.29 2.48 30.96
C THR A 189 21.51 1.58 31.12
N ALA A 190 21.81 0.76 30.12
CA ALA A 190 23.02 -0.06 30.11
C ALA A 190 24.29 0.80 30.08
N LEU A 191 24.26 1.94 29.38
CA LEU A 191 25.37 2.90 29.39
C LEU A 191 25.58 3.51 30.77
N ALA A 192 24.51 3.99 31.42
CA ALA A 192 24.59 4.56 32.77
C ALA A 192 25.14 3.54 33.79
N LEU A 193 24.65 2.30 33.75
CA LEU A 193 25.12 1.22 34.62
C LEU A 193 26.61 0.93 34.42
N LYS A 194 27.08 0.88 33.17
CA LYS A 194 28.50 0.64 32.85
C LYS A 194 29.39 1.76 33.39
N ILE A 195 29.03 3.02 33.16
CA ILE A 195 29.82 4.17 33.60
C ILE A 195 29.86 4.25 35.14
N ASN A 196 28.70 4.18 35.80
CA ASN A 196 28.63 4.23 37.27
C ASN A 196 29.39 3.06 37.93
N SER A 197 29.37 1.88 37.32
CA SER A 197 30.16 0.73 37.80
C SER A 197 31.66 0.97 37.64
N SER A 198 32.10 1.56 36.52
CA SER A 198 33.51 1.88 36.31
C SER A 198 34.02 2.92 37.30
N GLU A 199 33.24 3.98 37.57
CA GLU A 199 33.59 5.01 38.55
C GLU A 199 33.68 4.43 39.97
N SER A 200 32.77 3.51 40.32
CA SER A 200 32.77 2.83 41.63
C SER A 200 34.02 1.96 41.83
N ILE A 201 34.45 1.24 40.79
CA ILE A 201 35.67 0.40 40.81
C ILE A 201 36.93 1.27 40.91
N GLU A 202 36.98 2.39 40.19
CA GLU A 202 38.09 3.33 40.24
C GLU A 202 38.20 3.97 41.63
N ALA A 203 37.09 4.43 42.20
CA ALA A 203 37.04 4.98 43.54
C ALA A 203 37.51 3.98 44.61
N ALA A 204 37.08 2.70 44.51
CA ALA A 204 37.54 1.64 45.41
C ALA A 204 39.04 1.35 45.27
N SER A 205 39.57 1.37 44.04
CA SER A 205 40.99 1.16 43.76
C SER A 205 41.86 2.30 44.29
N VAL A 206 41.39 3.55 44.15
CA VAL A 206 42.05 4.73 44.71
C VAL A 206 42.03 4.73 46.23
N ALA A 207 40.92 4.31 46.86
CA ALA A 207 40.82 4.17 48.31
C ALA A 207 41.78 3.10 48.86
N LEU A 208 41.89 1.95 48.18
CA LEU A 208 42.85 0.89 48.52
C LEU A 208 44.30 1.37 48.41
N ASN A 209 44.63 2.14 47.36
CA ASN A 209 45.98 2.68 47.16
C ASN A 209 46.34 3.87 48.07
N ARG A 210 45.36 4.48 48.76
CA ARG A 210 45.58 5.56 49.73
C ARG A 210 45.65 5.08 51.19
N SER A 211 45.46 3.79 51.45
CA SER A 211 45.61 3.25 52.81
C SER A 211 47.10 3.25 53.21
N PRO A 212 47.51 3.88 54.33
CA PRO A 212 48.91 4.02 54.66
C PRO A 212 49.50 2.64 55.01
N ASN A 213 50.57 2.28 54.30
CA ASN A 213 51.48 1.20 54.66
C ASN A 213 52.00 1.48 56.08
N ASP A 214 51.44 0.84 57.12
CA ASP A 214 51.84 1.02 58.53
C ASP A 214 53.16 0.28 58.81
N PRO A 215 54.31 0.96 58.99
CA PRO A 215 55.54 0.31 59.37
C PRO A 215 55.64 0.37 60.91
N ARG A 216 54.82 -0.43 61.60
CA ARG A 216 55.00 -0.69 63.04
C ARG A 216 55.11 -2.17 63.35
N LYS A 217 56.16 -2.81 62.84
CA LYS A 217 56.83 -3.89 63.56
C LYS A 217 58.34 -3.75 63.45
N GLY A 218 58.92 -3.25 64.52
CA GLY A 218 60.37 -3.14 64.74
C GLY A 218 60.65 -2.55 66.12
N SER A 219 60.12 -3.18 67.17
CA SER A 219 60.44 -2.81 68.55
C SER A 219 61.39 -3.84 69.16
N ARG A 220 62.59 -3.37 69.50
CA ARG A 220 63.50 -3.76 70.60
C ARG A 220 63.90 -5.24 70.73
N THR A 221 65.20 -5.51 70.65
CA THR A 221 66.12 -5.48 71.81
C THR A 221 67.57 -5.47 71.33
#